data_AF-A0A2K4W4A4-F1
#
_entry.id   AF-A0A2K4W4A4-F1
#
_cell.length_a   1.000
_cell.length_b   1.000
_cell.length_c   1.000
_cell.angle_alpha   90.00
_cell.angle_beta   90.00
_cell.angle_gamma   90.00
#
_symmetry.space_group_name_H-M   'P 1'
#
loop_
_entity.id
_entity.type
_entity.pdbx_description
1 polymer ?
#
loop_
_entity_poly.entity_id
_entity_poly.type
_entity_poly.pdbx_seq_one_letter_code
_entity_poly.pdbx_strand_id
1 'polypeptide(L)'
;MDVVLDLIGGEVQSKSYGILRKGGRLISTLATPDEALAAERGVTANMLFVPAYHDRLGEALQAMVEKDIKVVVGRRLPISDG
;
A
#
# COMPACT_ATOMS: atom_id res chain seq x y z
N MET A 1 1.32 -0.46 16.49
CA MET A 1 1.94 -0.15 15.18
C MET A 1 1.56 1.25 14.74
N ASP A 2 2.45 1.94 14.02
CA ASP A 2 2.23 3.29 13.51
C ASP A 2 1.47 3.30 12.19
N VAL A 3 1.84 2.41 11.27
CA VAL A 3 1.29 2.35 9.91
C VAL A 3 1.06 0.89 9.51
N VAL A 4 -0.06 0.64 8.84
CA VAL A 4 -0.35 -0.60 8.11
C VAL A 4 -0.49 -0.24 6.63
N LEU A 5 0.27 -0.93 5.77
CA LEU A 5 0.04 -0.94 4.32
C LEU A 5 -0.75 -2.20 3.98
N ASP A 6 -1.99 -2.02 3.56
CA ASP A 6 -2.93 -3.11 3.27
C ASP A 6 -2.97 -3.40 1.76
N LEU A 7 -2.55 -4.62 1.42
CA LEU A 7 -2.56 -5.20 0.08
C LEU A 7 -3.42 -6.47 0.00
N ILE A 8 -4.20 -6.77 1.05
CA ILE A 8 -5.01 -8.01 1.14
C ILE A 8 -6.51 -7.69 1.26
N GLY A 9 -6.89 -6.66 2.02
CA GLY A 9 -8.30 -6.30 2.23
C GLY A 9 -9.06 -7.27 3.15
N GLY A 10 -10.39 -7.17 3.10
CA GLY A 10 -11.31 -8.09 3.79
C GLY A 10 -11.05 -8.22 5.30
N GLU A 11 -11.09 -9.44 5.81
CA GLU A 11 -10.92 -9.73 7.24
C GLU A 11 -9.53 -9.32 7.77
N VAL A 12 -8.48 -9.41 6.94
CA VAL A 12 -7.12 -8.98 7.31
C VAL A 12 -7.08 -7.47 7.53
N GLN A 13 -7.76 -6.70 6.67
CA GLN A 13 -7.91 -5.26 6.86
C GLN A 13 -8.65 -4.95 8.15
N SER A 14 -9.80 -5.61 8.42
CA SER A 14 -10.58 -5.40 9.64
C SER A 14 -9.77 -5.67 10.91
N LYS A 15 -8.97 -6.75 10.93
CA LYS A 15 -8.08 -7.07 12.06
C LYS A 15 -6.96 -6.04 12.24
N SER A 16 -6.51 -5.42 11.15
CA SER A 16 -5.42 -4.44 11.16
C SER A 16 -5.76 -3.15 11.92
N TYR A 17 -7.04 -2.79 12.05
CA TYR A 17 -7.46 -1.68 12.93
C TYR A 17 -7.13 -1.93 14.40
N GLY A 18 -7.11 -3.20 14.84
CA GLY A 18 -6.86 -3.57 16.23
C GLY A 18 -5.39 -3.45 16.67
N ILE A 19 -4.45 -3.44 15.73
CA ILE A 19 -3.00 -3.40 16.03
C ILE A 19 -2.38 -2.00 15.87
N LEU A 20 -3.14 -1.07 15.28
CA LEU A 20 -2.76 0.34 15.16
C LEU A 20 -2.89 1.04 16.51
N ARG A 21 -1.89 1.84 16.86
CA ARG A 21 -1.98 2.75 18.02
C ARG A 21 -2.90 3.92 17.68
N LYS A 22 -3.43 4.61 18.70
CA LYS A 22 -4.14 5.89 18.50
C LYS A 22 -3.25 6.86 17.70
N GLY A 23 -3.84 7.49 16.69
CA GLY A 23 -3.15 8.34 15.71
C GLY A 23 -2.38 7.59 14.62
N GLY A 24 -2.42 6.25 14.61
CA GLY A 24 -1.85 5.42 13.55
C GLY A 24 -2.64 5.50 12.24
N ARG A 25 -2.07 4.94 11.16
CA ARG A 25 -2.64 5.02 9.81
C ARG A 25 -2.76 3.66 9.13
N LEU A 26 -3.92 3.41 8.50
CA LEU A 26 -4.10 2.31 7.54
C LEU A 26 -4.15 2.89 6.12
N ILE A 27 -3.29 2.40 5.23
CA ILE A 27 -3.27 2.80 3.82
C ILE A 27 -3.56 1.55 2.98
N SER A 28 -4.67 1.52 2.25
CA SER A 28 -5.12 0.37 1.46
C SER A 28 -5.02 0.64 -0.04
N THR A 29 -4.54 -0.32 -0.83
CA THR A 29 -4.57 -0.23 -2.31
C THR A 29 -5.73 -0.99 -2.95
N LEU A 30 -6.49 -1.78 -2.18
CA LEU A 30 -7.48 -2.71 -2.73
C LEU A 30 -8.92 -2.25 -2.55
N ALA A 31 -9.27 -1.77 -1.36
CA ALA A 31 -10.61 -1.38 -1.01
C ALA A 31 -10.60 -0.13 -0.14
N THR A 32 -11.63 0.71 -0.30
CA THR A 32 -11.89 1.85 0.58
C THR A 32 -12.02 1.34 2.01
N PRO A 33 -11.15 1.79 2.94
CA PRO A 33 -11.24 1.37 4.33
C PRO A 33 -12.52 1.89 5.02
N ASP A 34 -12.97 1.20 6.05
CA ASP A 34 -14.09 1.65 6.90
C ASP A 34 -13.66 2.86 7.74
N GLU A 35 -14.23 4.02 7.43
CA GLU A 35 -13.98 5.29 8.12
C GLU A 35 -14.60 5.35 9.51
N ALA A 36 -15.75 4.71 9.73
CA ALA A 36 -16.42 4.70 11.02
C ALA A 36 -15.60 3.88 12.04
N LEU A 37 -15.11 2.72 11.61
CA LEU A 37 -14.20 1.91 12.41
C LEU A 37 -12.87 2.65 12.67
N ALA A 38 -12.36 3.39 11.69
CA ALA A 38 -11.16 4.21 11.88
C ALA A 38 -11.36 5.25 12.99
N ALA A 39 -12.49 5.97 12.95
CA ALA A 39 -12.86 6.97 13.94
C ALA A 39 -13.04 6.37 15.33
N GLU A 40 -13.75 5.24 15.45
CA GLU A 40 -13.94 4.51 16.71
C GLU A 40 -12.60 4.16 17.37
N ARG A 41 -11.62 3.73 16.57
CA ARG A 41 -10.29 3.35 17.05
C ARG A 41 -9.31 4.53 17.20
N GLY A 42 -9.73 5.73 16.81
CA GLY A 42 -8.88 6.93 16.85
C GLY A 42 -7.68 6.82 15.90
N VAL A 43 -7.87 6.23 14.72
CA VAL A 43 -6.86 6.08 13.66
C VAL A 43 -7.35 6.76 12.38
N THR A 44 -6.46 6.95 11.40
CA THR A 44 -6.89 7.35 10.05
C THR A 44 -6.78 6.16 9.10
N ALA A 45 -7.74 6.03 8.19
CA ALA A 45 -7.71 4.98 7.18
C ALA A 45 -8.01 5.60 5.80
N ASN A 46 -7.17 5.32 4.81
CA ASN A 46 -7.28 5.93 3.48
C ASN A 46 -7.00 4.91 2.39
N MET A 47 -7.70 5.07 1.26
CA MET A 47 -7.35 4.38 0.04
C MET A 47 -6.22 5.12 -0.69
N LEU A 48 -5.17 4.40 -1.08
CA LEU A 48 -4.14 4.88 -1.98
C LEU A 48 -4.56 4.55 -3.41
N PHE A 49 -4.88 5.59 -4.18
CA PHE A 49 -5.10 5.50 -5.61
C PHE A 49 -3.94 6.20 -6.33
N VAL A 50 -3.25 5.49 -7.22
CA VAL A 50 -2.14 6.02 -8.02
C VAL A 50 -2.51 5.96 -9.50
N PRO A 51 -2.89 7.10 -10.11
CA PRO A 51 -3.12 7.19 -11.55
C PRO A 51 -1.82 6.98 -12.34
N ALA A 52 -1.93 6.49 -13.58
CA ALA A 52 -0.79 6.36 -14.47
C ALA A 52 -0.33 7.75 -14.96
N TYR A 53 0.71 8.28 -14.32
CA TYR A 53 1.35 9.55 -14.70
C TYR A 53 2.71 9.28 -15.34
N HIS A 54 2.80 9.44 -16.66
CA HIS A 54 4.03 9.18 -17.42
C HIS A 54 5.21 10.00 -16.88
N ASP A 55 5.01 11.28 -16.56
CA ASP A 55 6.07 12.18 -16.10
C ASP A 55 6.56 11.83 -14.68
N ARG A 56 5.71 11.22 -13.85
CA ARG A 56 6.06 10.80 -12.48
C ARG A 56 6.89 9.51 -12.44
N LEU A 57 6.85 8.71 -13.50
CA LEU A 57 7.59 7.45 -13.55
C LEU A 57 9.11 7.69 -13.49
N GLY A 58 9.60 8.70 -14.21
CA GLY A 58 11.02 9.07 -14.20
C GLY A 58 11.49 9.53 -12.81
N GLU A 59 10.70 10.39 -12.15
CA GLU A 59 10.97 10.86 -10.79
C GLU A 59 11.01 9.71 -9.78
N ALA A 60 10.04 8.78 -9.86
CA ALA A 60 9.99 7.61 -8.99
C ALA A 60 11.21 6.71 -9.20
N LEU A 61 11.60 6.46 -10.45
CA LEU A 61 12.77 5.64 -10.77
C LEU A 61 14.06 6.29 -10.24
N GLN A 62 14.22 7.60 -10.42
CA GLN A 62 15.37 8.33 -9.89
C GLN A 62 15.44 8.20 -8.36
N ALA A 63 14.33 8.43 -7.66
CA ALA A 63 14.28 8.30 -6.21
C ALA A 63 14.57 6.86 -5.74
N MET A 64 14.16 5.84 -6.50
CA MET A 64 14.49 4.44 -6.23
C MET A 64 15.99 4.17 -6.34
N VAL A 65 16.64 4.72 -7.37
CA VAL A 65 18.10 4.60 -7.56
C VAL A 65 18.87 5.31 -6.45
N GLU A 66 18.49 6.55 -6.12
CA GLU A 66 19.13 7.35 -5.07
C GLU A 66 19.04 6.70 -3.68
N LYS A 67 17.95 5.97 -3.42
CA LYS A 67 17.71 5.27 -2.16
C LYS A 67 18.20 3.82 -2.17
N ASP A 68 18.88 3.39 -3.21
CA ASP A 68 19.38 2.01 -3.41
C ASP A 68 18.27 0.95 -3.18
N ILE A 69 17.09 1.19 -3.75
CA ILE A 69 15.94 0.28 -3.63
C ILE A 69 16.19 -0.95 -4.50
N LYS A 70 16.36 -2.11 -3.84
CA LYS A 70 16.50 -3.40 -4.52
C LYS A 70 15.21 -3.83 -5.22
N VAL A 71 15.25 -3.95 -6.55
CA VAL A 71 14.17 -4.53 -7.35
C VAL A 71 14.22 -6.06 -7.29
N VAL A 72 13.11 -6.69 -6.88
CA VAL A 72 12.98 -8.15 -6.84
C VAL A 72 12.11 -8.62 -8.01
N VAL A 73 12.73 -9.32 -8.97
CA VAL A 73 12.02 -9.92 -10.11
C VAL A 73 11.61 -11.34 -9.76
N GLY A 74 10.29 -11.60 -9.67
CA GLY A 74 9.77 -12.90 -9.23
C GLY A 74 10.02 -14.04 -10.22
N ARG A 75 9.75 -13.83 -11.51
CA ARG A 75 9.98 -14.83 -12.57
C ARG A 75 10.29 -14.14 -13.89
N ARG A 76 11.12 -14.76 -14.72
CA ARG A 76 11.27 -14.45 -16.15
C ARG A 76 10.69 -15.61 -16.94
N LEU A 77 9.79 -15.30 -17.86
CA LEU A 77 9.13 -16.27 -18.73
C LEU A 77 9.58 -16.00 -20.17
N PRO A 78 10.06 -17.01 -20.92
CA PRO A 78 10.32 -16.84 -22.34
C PRO A 78 8.98 -16.71 -23.08
N ILE A 79 8.98 -15.92 -24.16
CA ILE A 79 7.78 -15.66 -24.97
C ILE A 79 7.28 -16.95 -25.67
N SER A 80 8.14 -17.95 -25.85
CA SER A 80 7.83 -19.23 -26.49
C SER A 80 6.98 -20.20 -25.67
N ASP A 81 6.65 -19.89 -24.41
CA ASP A 81 5.88 -20.77 -23.50
C ASP A 81 4.35 -20.58 -23.64
N GLY A 82 3.86 -20.23 -24.83
CA GLY A 82 2.44 -20.02 -25.17
C GLY A 82 1.81 -21.19 -25.91
#